data_AF-A0A3S9J7Z8-F1
#
_entry.id   AF-A0A3S9J7Z8-F1
#
_cell.length_a   1.000
_cell.length_b   1.000
_cell.length_c   1.000
_cell.angle_alpha   90.00
_cell.angle_beta   90.00
_cell.angle_gamma   90.00
#
_symmetry.space_group_name_H-M   'P 1'
#
loop_
_entity.id
_entity.type
_entity.pdbx_description
1 polymer ?
#
loop_
_entity_poly.entity_id
_entity_poly.type
_entity_poly.pdbx_seq_one_letter_code
_entity_poly.pdbx_strand_id
1 'polypeptide(L)'
;MLINKIENNVKNIISKKIGIKPKKILNSSSLQDLGADSLDIIEIIIELEEFFKIKIYDHESEKINKIEKIINIIKKKIKKKKNNL
;
A
#
# COMPACT_ATOMS: atom_id res chain seq x y z
N MET A 1 0.41 15.51 -10.47
CA MET A 1 -0.72 15.52 -9.51
C MET A 1 -1.22 14.13 -9.07
N LEU A 2 -1.27 13.09 -9.93
CA LEU A 2 -1.78 11.76 -9.54
C LEU A 2 -0.86 10.97 -8.58
N ILE A 3 0.46 11.14 -8.69
CA ILE A 3 1.46 10.37 -7.92
C ILE A 3 1.37 10.65 -6.41
N ASN A 4 1.28 11.93 -6.03
CA ASN A 4 1.16 12.34 -4.63
C ASN A 4 -0.15 11.86 -4.00
N LYS A 5 -1.20 11.67 -4.82
CA LYS A 5 -2.49 11.17 -4.35
C LYS A 5 -2.42 9.68 -3.95
N ILE A 6 -1.68 8.86 -4.70
CA ILE A 6 -1.51 7.43 -4.38
C ILE A 6 -0.77 7.26 -3.06
N GLU A 7 0.36 7.94 -2.89
CA GLU A 7 1.15 7.84 -1.66
C GLU A 7 0.36 8.29 -0.42
N ASN A 8 -0.36 9.41 -0.51
CA ASN A 8 -1.20 9.88 0.59
C ASN A 8 -2.32 8.90 0.92
N ASN A 9 -2.97 8.30 -0.09
CA ASN A 9 -4.03 7.31 0.13
C ASN A 9 -3.47 6.04 0.79
N VAL A 10 -2.33 5.54 0.33
CA VAL A 10 -1.65 4.38 0.94
C VAL A 10 -1.32 4.65 2.40
N LYS A 11 -0.66 5.80 2.68
CA LYS A 11 -0.31 6.19 4.04
C LYS A 11 -1.54 6.37 4.93
N ASN A 12 -2.64 6.89 4.39
CA ASN A 12 -3.89 7.04 5.15
C ASN A 12 -4.53 5.70 5.52
N ILE A 13 -4.55 4.72 4.60
CA ILE A 13 -5.09 3.39 4.87
C ILE A 13 -4.27 2.70 5.96
N ILE A 14 -2.95 2.70 5.80
CA ILE A 14 -2.01 2.11 6.77
C ILE A 14 -2.11 2.83 8.13
N SER A 15 -2.22 4.16 8.13
CA SER A 15 -2.43 4.97 9.32
C SER A 15 -3.69 4.59 10.09
N LYS A 16 -4.79 4.33 9.39
CA LYS A 16 -6.07 3.94 10.01
C LYS A 16 -6.00 2.55 10.64
N LYS A 17 -5.33 1.61 9.96
CA LYS A 17 -5.19 0.23 10.43
C LYS A 17 -4.31 0.12 11.66
N ILE A 18 -3.14 0.76 11.64
CA ILE A 18 -2.13 0.63 12.70
C ILE A 18 -2.26 1.72 13.78
N GLY A 19 -3.14 2.72 13.57
CA GLY A 19 -3.36 3.81 14.54
C GLY A 19 -2.22 4.84 14.61
N ILE A 20 -1.31 4.86 13.63
CA ILE A 20 -0.16 5.78 13.58
C ILE A 20 -0.48 6.96 12.69
N LYS A 21 -0.11 8.18 13.08
CA LYS A 21 -0.30 9.38 12.23
C LYS A 21 0.42 9.22 10.88
N PRO A 22 -0.20 9.58 9.74
CA PRO A 22 0.38 9.35 8.42
C PRO A 22 1.71 10.11 8.20
N LYS A 23 1.92 11.21 8.93
CA LYS A 23 3.18 11.95 8.94
C LYS A 23 4.37 11.17 9.53
N LYS A 24 4.11 10.19 10.38
CA LYS A 24 5.15 9.31 10.96
C LYS A 24 5.48 8.11 10.05
N ILE A 25 4.69 7.88 9.02
CA ILE A 25 4.88 6.77 8.08
C ILE A 25 5.85 7.23 6.98
N LEU A 26 7.09 6.77 7.07
CA LEU A 26 8.12 7.02 6.06
C LEU A 26 8.04 5.98 4.95
N ASN A 27 8.47 6.35 3.74
CA ASN A 27 8.49 5.40 2.62
C ASN A 27 9.48 4.25 2.87
N SER A 28 10.52 4.53 3.67
CA SER A 28 11.54 3.57 4.09
C SER A 28 11.09 2.65 5.24
N SER A 29 10.04 3.01 5.99
CA SER A 29 9.52 2.20 7.09
C SER A 29 9.03 0.86 6.59
N SER A 30 9.26 -0.20 7.36
CA SER A 30 8.56 -1.47 7.14
C SER A 30 7.20 -1.48 7.84
N LEU A 31 6.27 -2.33 7.36
CA LEU A 31 5.00 -2.53 8.04
C LEU A 31 5.22 -3.09 9.47
N GLN A 32 6.20 -3.98 9.61
CA GLN A 32 6.60 -4.55 10.89
C GLN A 32 7.17 -3.50 11.85
N ASP A 33 8.01 -2.57 11.38
CA ASP A 33 8.53 -1.46 12.22
C ASP A 33 7.43 -0.51 12.69
N LEU A 34 6.35 -0.42 11.91
CA LEU A 34 5.16 0.35 12.26
C LEU A 34 4.26 -0.42 13.23
N GLY A 35 4.55 -1.68 13.53
CA GLY A 35 3.77 -2.51 14.44
C GLY A 35 2.62 -3.28 13.79
N ALA A 36 2.59 -3.39 12.46
CA ALA A 36 1.67 -4.30 11.78
C ALA A 36 2.17 -5.73 11.84
N ASP A 37 1.29 -6.64 12.25
CA ASP A 37 1.54 -8.08 12.20
C ASP A 37 1.20 -8.68 10.82
N SER A 38 1.33 -10.01 10.68
CA SER A 38 1.00 -10.68 9.42
C SER A 38 -0.47 -10.58 9.02
N LEU A 39 -1.40 -10.48 9.97
CA LEU A 39 -2.83 -10.34 9.70
C LEU A 39 -3.15 -8.91 9.26
N ASP A 40 -2.57 -7.91 9.92
CA ASP A 40 -2.68 -6.51 9.55
C ASP A 40 -2.19 -6.29 8.10
N ILE A 41 -1.08 -6.93 7.72
CA ILE A 41 -0.55 -6.84 6.36
C ILE A 41 -1.57 -7.37 5.34
N ILE A 42 -2.21 -8.51 5.62
CA ILE A 42 -3.23 -9.09 4.75
C ILE A 42 -4.43 -8.14 4.62
N GLU A 43 -4.93 -7.62 5.73
CA GLU A 43 -6.05 -6.68 5.73
C GLU A 43 -5.73 -5.38 4.97
N ILE A 44 -4.54 -4.82 5.16
CA ILE A 44 -4.06 -3.63 4.45
C ILE A 44 -4.05 -3.89 2.95
N ILE A 45 -3.58 -5.06 2.51
CA ILE A 45 -3.52 -5.42 1.09
C ILE A 45 -4.93 -5.47 0.50
N ILE A 46 -5.87 -6.15 1.17
CA ILE A 46 -7.26 -6.26 0.71
C ILE A 46 -7.90 -4.87 0.60
N GLU A 47 -7.73 -4.01 1.61
CA GLU A 47 -8.28 -2.65 1.58
C GLU A 47 -7.67 -1.80 0.45
N LEU A 48 -6.38 -1.98 0.16
CA LEU A 48 -5.71 -1.32 -0.97
C LEU A 48 -6.22 -1.83 -2.33
N GLU A 49 -6.43 -3.13 -2.47
CA GLU A 49 -7.00 -3.75 -3.67
C GLU A 49 -8.39 -3.19 -3.98
N GLU A 50 -9.27 -3.15 -2.98
CA GLU A 50 -10.62 -2.61 -3.10
C GLU A 50 -10.60 -1.11 -3.41
N PHE A 51 -9.82 -0.34 -2.65
CA PHE A 51 -9.75 1.12 -2.80
C PHE A 51 -9.25 1.54 -4.19
N PHE A 52 -8.22 0.87 -4.71
CA PHE A 52 -7.66 1.18 -6.03
C PHE A 52 -8.30 0.36 -7.17
N LYS A 53 -9.19 -0.58 -6.85
CA LYS A 53 -9.79 -1.53 -7.80
C LYS A 53 -8.72 -2.26 -8.61
N ILE A 54 -7.72 -2.79 -7.92
CA ILE A 54 -6.60 -3.55 -8.48
C ILE A 54 -6.56 -4.96 -7.86
N LYS A 55 -5.74 -5.84 -8.44
CA LYS A 55 -5.43 -7.15 -7.86
C LYS A 55 -3.93 -7.27 -7.61
N ILE A 56 -3.54 -7.51 -6.37
CA ILE A 56 -2.20 -7.79 -5.89
C ILE A 56 -2.13 -9.29 -5.65
N TYR A 57 -1.27 -9.98 -6.38
CA TYR A 57 -1.15 -11.43 -6.24
C TYR A 57 -0.23 -11.78 -5.05
N ASP A 58 -0.35 -13.00 -4.54
CA ASP A 58 0.43 -13.48 -3.39
C ASP A 58 1.93 -13.27 -3.59
N HIS A 59 2.48 -13.62 -4.75
CA HIS A 59 3.90 -13.41 -5.09
C HIS A 59 4.36 -11.94 -5.12
N GLU A 60 3.43 -10.98 -5.27
CA GLU A 60 3.70 -9.55 -5.12
C GLU A 60 3.60 -9.14 -3.64
N SER A 61 2.62 -9.69 -2.91
CA SER A 61 2.42 -9.45 -1.48
C SER A 61 3.57 -9.96 -0.61
N GLU A 62 4.17 -11.10 -0.94
CA GLU A 62 5.34 -11.65 -0.24
C GLU A 62 6.55 -10.71 -0.31
N LYS A 63 6.60 -9.84 -1.34
CA LYS A 63 7.67 -8.87 -1.53
C LYS A 63 7.39 -7.56 -0.76
N ILE A 64 6.19 -7.39 -0.22
CA ILE A 64 5.78 -6.22 0.56
C ILE A 64 6.42 -6.33 1.95
N ASN A 65 7.44 -5.52 2.16
CA ASN A 65 7.98 -5.27 3.49
C ASN A 65 8.00 -3.77 3.81
N LYS A 66 8.24 -2.91 2.82
CA LYS A 66 8.33 -1.46 2.96
C LYS A 66 7.16 -0.73 2.30
N ILE A 67 6.83 0.44 2.85
CA ILE A 67 5.80 1.34 2.32
C ILE A 67 6.06 1.71 0.85
N GLU A 68 7.32 1.99 0.47
CA GLU A 68 7.64 2.33 -0.93
C GLU A 68 7.25 1.21 -1.91
N LYS A 69 7.38 -0.06 -1.50
CA LYS A 69 7.10 -1.19 -2.38
C LYS A 69 5.61 -1.30 -2.67
N ILE A 70 4.79 -1.11 -1.64
CA ILE A 70 3.33 -1.04 -1.76
C ILE A 70 2.95 0.04 -2.77
N ILE A 71 3.45 1.25 -2.56
CA ILE A 71 3.20 2.40 -3.45
C ILE A 71 3.62 2.06 -4.89
N ASN A 72 4.77 1.43 -5.08
CA ASN A 72 5.28 1.06 -6.39
C ASN A 72 4.43 -0.03 -7.08
N ILE A 73 3.97 -1.05 -6.35
CA ILE A 73 3.06 -2.08 -6.87
C ILE A 73 1.77 -1.43 -7.35
N ILE A 74 1.15 -0.59 -6.51
CA ILE A 74 -0.10 0.09 -6.82
C ILE A 74 0.06 0.99 -8.05
N LYS A 75 1.15 1.78 -8.11
CA LYS A 75 1.46 2.61 -9.29
C LYS A 75 1.57 1.77 -10.56
N LYS A 76 2.27 0.64 -10.52
CA LYS A 76 2.39 -0.28 -11.66
C LYS A 76 1.04 -0.84 -12.09
N LYS A 77 0.21 -1.27 -11.14
CA LYS A 77 -1.13 -1.83 -11.41
C LYS A 77 -2.08 -0.80 -12.02
N ILE A 78 -2.12 0.42 -11.47
CA ILE A 78 -2.94 1.52 -12.02
C ILE A 78 -2.47 1.89 -13.43
N LYS A 79 -1.15 1.99 -13.66
CA LYS A 79 -0.61 2.29 -14.99
C LYS A 79 -0.96 1.19 -16.00
N LYS A 80 -0.83 -0.08 -15.62
CA LYS A 80 -1.20 -1.23 -16.47
C LYS A 80 -2.69 -1.25 -16.76
N LYS A 81 -3.55 -0.96 -15.77
CA LYS A 81 -5.00 -0.84 -15.96
C LYS A 81 -5.37 0.26 -16.94
N LYS A 82 -4.73 1.43 -16.86
CA LYS A 82 -4.98 2.56 -17.77
C LYS A 82 -4.51 2.31 -19.21
N ASN A 83 -3.47 1.49 -19.41
CA ASN A 83 -2.98 1.14 -20.75
C ASN A 83 -3.81 0.02 -21.42
N ASN A 84 -4.67 -0.66 -20.66
CA ASN A 84 -5.54 -1.75 -21.13
C ASN A 84 -7.00 -1.29 -21.31
N LEU A 85 -7.25 0.02 -21.26
CA LEU A 85 -8.52 0.72 -21.51
C LEU A 85 -8.28 1.70 -22.66
#